data_AF-A0A4Q5QKP3-F1
#
_entry.id   AF-A0A4Q5QKP3-F1
#
_cell.length_a   1.000
_cell.length_b   1.000
_cell.length_c   1.000
_cell.angle_alpha   90.00
_cell.angle_beta   90.00
_cell.angle_gamma   90.00
#
_symmetry.space_group_name_H-M   'P 1'
#
loop_
_entity.id
_entity.type
_entity.pdbx_description
1 polymer ?
#
loop_
_entity_poly.entity_id
_entity_poly.type
_entity_poly.pdbx_seq_one_letter_code
_entity_poly.pdbx_strand_id
1 'polypeptide(L)'
;MARLDILDPAWIEVVFSGRNKAYGAYVLRKENAKTSVRALIIASLFFVLAIAMPTIINKLKGFIPKADEKVKIDDVVLTPPPPIDAAKPPPPPPQVEPPKPKVDQVRFPPPVVKPDNEVPEKDPPTVK
;
A
#
# COMPACT_ATOMS: atom_id res chain seq x y z
N MET A 1 2.93 47.60 10.84
CA MET A 1 1.56 47.30 10.36
C MET A 1 0.86 46.49 11.43
N ALA A 2 -0.25 46.98 11.99
CA ALA A 2 -1.00 46.22 12.99
C ALA A 2 -1.67 45.01 12.31
N ARG A 3 -1.39 43.79 12.80
CA ARG A 3 -2.06 42.57 12.33
C ARG A 3 -3.32 42.40 13.16
N LEU A 4 -4.47 42.46 12.50
CA LEU A 4 -5.76 42.33 13.14
C LEU A 4 -6.12 40.84 13.17
N ASP A 5 -6.07 40.24 14.36
CA ASP A 5 -6.41 38.83 14.56
C ASP A 5 -7.93 38.69 14.76
N ILE A 6 -8.61 38.21 13.72
CA ILE A 6 -10.05 38.02 13.71
C ILE A 6 -10.52 36.79 14.50
N LEU A 7 -9.59 35.92 14.90
CA LEU A 7 -9.86 34.72 15.69
C LEU A 7 -9.67 34.97 17.20
N ASP A 8 -9.13 36.13 17.58
CA ASP A 8 -8.98 36.53 18.97
C ASP A 8 -10.36 36.65 19.65
N PRO A 9 -10.61 35.93 20.75
CA PRO A 9 -11.82 36.10 21.55
C PRO A 9 -12.10 37.55 21.95
N ALA A 10 -11.07 38.34 22.26
CA ALA A 10 -11.22 39.73 22.65
C ALA A 10 -11.80 40.59 21.50
N TRP A 11 -11.36 40.34 20.26
CA TRP A 11 -11.90 41.03 19.09
C TRP A 11 -13.38 40.71 18.86
N ILE A 12 -13.76 39.43 19.02
CA ILE A 12 -15.15 39.00 18.92
C ILE A 12 -16.00 39.71 20.00
N GLU A 13 -15.51 39.83 21.23
CA GLU A 13 -16.24 40.55 22.29
C GLU A 13 -16.48 42.04 21.95
N VAL A 14 -15.47 42.70 21.37
CA VAL A 14 -15.58 44.11 20.95
C VAL A 14 -16.60 44.27 19.82
N VAL A 15 -16.51 43.45 18.77
CA VAL A 15 -17.45 43.49 17.64
C VAL A 15 -18.88 43.20 18.10
N PHE A 16 -19.08 42.28 19.02
CA PHE A 16 -20.42 41.92 19.52
C PHE A 16 -20.84 42.70 20.78
N SER A 17 -20.12 43.76 21.16
CA SER A 17 -20.54 44.66 22.24
C SER A 17 -21.89 45.32 21.91
N GLY A 18 -22.82 45.35 22.87
CA GLY A 18 -24.16 45.93 22.69
C GLY A 18 -25.08 45.16 21.71
N ARG A 19 -24.67 44.01 21.18
CA ARG A 19 -25.47 43.17 20.27
C ARG A 19 -25.96 41.90 20.95
N ASN A 20 -26.97 41.26 20.36
CA ASN A 20 -27.44 39.96 20.82
C ASN A 20 -26.38 38.86 20.58
N LYS A 21 -25.76 38.38 21.66
CA LYS A 21 -24.76 37.30 21.65
C LYS A 21 -25.38 35.89 21.62
N ALA A 22 -26.70 35.78 21.83
CA ALA A 22 -27.41 34.52 21.69
C ALA A 22 -27.67 34.15 20.22
N TYR A 23 -27.45 35.07 19.28
CA TYR A 23 -27.52 34.75 17.85
C TYR A 23 -26.31 33.91 17.44
N GLY A 24 -26.56 32.86 16.65
CA GLY A 24 -25.60 31.76 16.39
C GLY A 24 -24.23 32.19 15.87
N ALA A 25 -24.10 33.38 15.27
CA ALA A 25 -22.84 33.89 14.73
C ALA A 25 -21.76 34.22 15.80
N TYR A 26 -22.15 34.60 17.02
CA TYR A 26 -21.20 34.81 18.13
C TYR A 26 -20.72 33.44 18.68
N VAL A 27 -21.67 32.54 18.92
CA VAL A 27 -21.40 31.17 19.39
C VAL A 27 -20.49 30.41 18.42
N LEU A 28 -20.76 30.49 17.11
CA LEU A 28 -19.97 29.79 16.10
C LEU A 28 -18.51 30.28 16.07
N ARG A 29 -18.27 31.59 16.16
CA ARG A 29 -16.90 32.15 16.19
C ARG A 29 -16.16 31.78 17.48
N LYS A 30 -16.86 31.80 18.61
CA LYS A 30 -16.30 31.43 19.92
C LYS A 30 -15.92 29.94 19.99
N GLU A 31 -16.74 29.07 19.41
CA GLU A 31 -16.52 27.63 19.45
C GLU A 31 -15.63 27.11 18.30
N ASN A 32 -15.39 27.90 17.25
CA ASN A 32 -14.63 27.49 16.06
C ASN A 32 -13.24 26.91 16.39
N ALA A 33 -12.47 27.61 17.24
CA ALA A 33 -11.13 27.16 17.63
C ALA A 33 -11.17 25.79 18.34
N LYS A 34 -12.13 25.60 19.26
CA LYS A 34 -12.32 24.33 19.99
C LYS A 34 -12.74 23.20 19.04
N THR A 35 -13.69 23.48 18.15
CA THR A 35 -14.16 22.50 17.16
C THR A 35 -13.04 22.09 16.22
N SER A 36 -12.21 23.04 15.75
CA SER A 36 -11.07 22.76 14.87
C SER A 36 -10.03 21.87 15.56
N VAL A 37 -9.68 22.17 16.82
CA VAL A 37 -8.74 21.35 17.60
C VAL A 37 -9.31 19.95 17.85
N ARG A 38 -10.59 19.84 18.21
CA ARG A 38 -11.27 18.53 18.39
C ARG A 38 -11.26 17.73 17.09
N ALA A 39 -11.61 18.36 15.97
CA ALA A 39 -11.61 17.71 14.66
C ALA A 39 -10.20 17.21 14.29
N LEU A 40 -9.17 18.02 14.54
CA LEU A 40 -7.77 17.64 14.30
C LEU A 40 -7.37 16.41 15.12
N ILE A 41 -7.70 16.38 16.42
CA ILE A 41 -7.39 15.25 17.30
C ILE A 41 -8.11 13.99 16.84
N ILE A 42 -9.40 14.08 16.55
CA ILE A 42 -10.22 12.94 16.10
C ILE A 42 -9.69 12.39 14.78
N ALA A 43 -9.44 13.27 13.80
CA ALA A 43 -8.91 12.89 12.50
C ALA A 43 -7.52 12.26 12.62
N SER A 44 -6.65 12.84 13.46
CA SER A 44 -5.31 12.31 13.73
C SER A 44 -5.38 10.92 14.35
N LEU A 45 -6.22 10.71 15.36
CA LEU A 45 -6.40 9.40 16.00
C LEU A 45 -6.93 8.37 15.00
N PHE A 46 -7.93 8.74 14.21
CA PHE A 46 -8.49 7.86 13.20
C PHE A 46 -7.45 7.47 12.14
N PHE A 47 -6.65 8.43 11.68
CA PHE A 47 -5.60 8.19 10.69
C PHE A 47 -4.48 7.29 11.24
N VAL A 48 -4.03 7.54 12.47
CA VAL A 48 -3.04 6.68 13.15
C VAL A 48 -3.58 5.27 13.32
N LEU A 49 -4.84 5.10 13.74
CA LEU A 49 -5.48 3.80 13.85
C LEU A 49 -5.59 3.09 12.51
N ALA A 50 -5.96 3.80 11.43
CA ALA A 50 -6.06 3.21 10.10
C ALA A 50 -4.71 2.67 9.61
N ILE A 51 -3.62 3.42 9.81
CA ILE A 51 -2.27 2.97 9.47
C ILE A 51 -1.80 1.84 10.38
N ALA A 52 -2.08 1.92 11.68
CA ALA A 52 -1.71 0.90 12.65
C ALA A 52 -2.57 -0.38 12.54
N MET A 53 -3.74 -0.32 11.90
CA MET A 53 -4.71 -1.41 11.79
C MET A 53 -4.08 -2.76 11.39
N PRO A 54 -3.30 -2.88 10.28
CA PRO A 54 -2.66 -4.14 9.92
C PRO A 54 -1.66 -4.64 10.98
N THR A 55 -0.91 -3.74 11.62
CA THR A 55 0.05 -4.10 12.67
C THR A 55 -0.64 -4.61 13.93
N ILE A 56 -1.76 -3.99 14.30
CA ILE A 56 -2.61 -4.40 15.43
C ILE A 56 -3.22 -5.77 15.16
N ILE A 57 -3.78 -5.98 13.96
CA ILE A 57 -4.36 -7.27 13.54
C ILE A 57 -3.29 -8.37 13.54
N ASN A 58 -2.09 -8.10 13.04
CA ASN A 58 -1.01 -9.09 13.03
C ASN A 58 -0.53 -9.45 14.44
N LYS A 59 -0.42 -8.48 15.35
CA LYS A 59 -0.10 -8.75 16.77
C LYS A 59 -1.20 -9.55 17.47
N LEU A 60 -2.47 -9.25 17.21
CA LEU A 60 -3.61 -9.99 17.77
C LEU A 60 -3.68 -11.42 17.22
N LYS A 61 -3.46 -11.62 15.90
CA LYS A 61 -3.38 -12.96 15.29
C LYS A 61 -2.20 -13.79 15.79
N GLY A 62 -1.12 -13.15 16.26
CA GLY A 62 0.00 -13.83 16.91
C GLY A 62 -0.27 -14.19 18.38
N PHE A 63 -1.24 -13.53 19.02
CA PHE A 63 -1.64 -13.78 20.41
C PHE A 63 -2.78 -14.79 20.54
N ILE A 64 -3.69 -14.83 19.55
CA ILE A 64 -4.74 -15.84 19.47
C ILE A 64 -4.09 -17.12 18.92
N PRO A 65 -4.02 -18.23 19.69
CA PRO A 65 -3.59 -19.50 19.13
C PRO A 65 -4.54 -19.82 17.97
N LYS A 66 -3.99 -19.91 16.76
CA LYS A 66 -4.74 -20.43 15.63
C LYS A 66 -5.20 -21.83 16.06
N ALA A 67 -6.51 -22.04 16.16
CA ALA A 67 -7.04 -23.40 16.28
C ALA A 67 -6.41 -24.19 15.13
N ASP A 68 -5.76 -25.30 15.46
CA ASP A 68 -5.00 -26.11 14.52
C ASP A 68 -5.79 -26.20 13.22
N GLU A 69 -5.21 -25.68 12.15
CA GLU A 69 -5.76 -25.86 10.82
C GLU A 69 -5.85 -27.36 10.66
N LYS A 70 -7.07 -27.89 10.76
CA LYS A 70 -7.33 -29.31 10.55
C LYS A 70 -6.97 -29.55 9.10
N VAL A 71 -5.70 -29.85 8.85
CA VAL A 71 -5.20 -30.35 7.59
C VAL A 71 -6.11 -31.52 7.30
N LYS A 72 -7.02 -31.35 6.34
CA LYS A 72 -7.76 -32.46 5.78
C LYS A 72 -6.71 -33.25 5.02
N ILE A 73 -6.10 -34.20 5.73
CA ILE A 73 -5.36 -35.28 5.12
C ILE A 73 -6.44 -36.13 4.47
N ASP A 74 -6.79 -35.79 3.23
CA ASP A 74 -7.51 -36.73 2.39
C ASP A 74 -6.51 -37.86 2.11
N ASP A 75 -6.68 -38.98 2.81
CA ASP A 75 -5.98 -40.21 2.51
C ASP A 75 -6.34 -40.61 1.08
N VAL A 76 -5.47 -40.27 0.14
CA VAL A 76 -5.58 -40.71 -1.24
C VAL A 76 -5.40 -42.22 -1.21
N VAL A 77 -6.52 -42.94 -1.26
CA VAL A 77 -6.52 -44.39 -1.48
C VAL A 77 -5.96 -44.62 -2.88
N LEU A 78 -4.66 -44.91 -2.94
CA LEU A 78 -3.99 -45.32 -4.15
C LEU A 78 -4.61 -46.65 -4.58
N THR A 79 -5.43 -46.62 -5.65
CA THR A 79 -5.89 -47.85 -6.31
C THR A 79 -4.66 -48.65 -6.74
N PRO A 80 -4.65 -49.98 -6.54
CA PRO A 80 -3.52 -50.80 -6.96
C PRO A 80 -3.25 -50.59 -8.45
N PRO A 81 -1.96 -50.49 -8.86
CA PRO A 81 -1.63 -50.28 -10.26
C PRO A 81 -2.24 -51.40 -11.10
N PRO A 82 -2.73 -51.09 -12.31
CA PRO A 82 -3.26 -52.11 -13.21
C PRO A 82 -2.19 -53.19 -13.45
N PRO A 83 -2.57 -54.48 -13.49
CA PRO A 83 -1.62 -55.55 -13.75
C PRO A 83 -0.81 -55.26 -15.00
N ILE A 84 0.51 -55.26 -14.86
CA ILE A 84 1.42 -55.08 -15.99
C ILE A 84 1.38 -56.39 -16.78
N ASP A 85 0.62 -56.42 -17.87
CA ASP A 85 0.68 -57.50 -18.85
C ASP A 85 2.10 -57.56 -19.42
N ALA A 86 2.86 -58.57 -19.01
CA ALA A 86 4.26 -58.82 -19.40
C ALA A 86 4.44 -59.26 -20.88
N ALA A 87 3.48 -58.93 -21.75
CA ALA A 87 3.43 -59.39 -23.15
C ALA A 87 3.51 -58.25 -24.17
N LYS A 88 3.87 -57.01 -23.77
CA LYS A 88 4.13 -55.94 -24.75
C LYS A 88 5.63 -55.83 -25.04
N PRO A 89 6.08 -56.01 -26.30
CA PRO A 89 7.49 -55.89 -26.64
C PRO A 89 8.01 -54.48 -26.29
N PRO A 90 9.28 -54.35 -25.87
CA PRO A 90 9.82 -53.11 -25.34
C PRO A 90 9.70 -51.97 -26.37
N PRO A 91 9.39 -50.74 -25.92
CA PRO A 91 9.31 -49.60 -26.82
C PRO A 91 10.67 -49.36 -27.48
N PRO A 92 10.69 -48.94 -28.76
CA PRO A 92 11.93 -48.68 -29.48
C PRO A 92 12.75 -47.58 -28.75
N PRO A 93 14.10 -47.64 -28.83
CA PRO A 93 14.96 -46.74 -28.09
C PRO A 93 14.68 -45.26 -28.43
N PRO A 94 14.71 -44.37 -27.43
CA PRO A 94 14.43 -42.96 -27.63
C PRO A 94 15.43 -42.34 -28.61
N GLN A 95 14.92 -41.70 -29.66
CA GLN A 95 15.73 -40.87 -30.53
C GLN A 95 16.29 -39.71 -29.70
N VAL A 96 17.62 -39.54 -29.76
CA VAL A 96 18.31 -38.46 -29.06
C VAL A 96 17.85 -37.14 -29.69
N GLU A 97 16.96 -36.42 -29.01
CA GLU A 97 16.61 -35.07 -29.44
C GLU A 97 17.89 -34.20 -29.36
N PRO A 98 18.21 -33.44 -30.42
CA PRO A 98 19.37 -32.59 -30.40
C PRO A 98 19.25 -31.57 -29.25
N PRO A 99 20.36 -31.27 -28.55
CA PRO A 99 20.33 -30.34 -27.42
C PRO A 99 19.77 -28.99 -27.87
N LYS A 100 18.80 -28.48 -27.11
CA LYS A 100 18.15 -27.18 -27.38
C LYS A 100 19.23 -26.11 -27.63
N PRO A 101 19.05 -25.24 -28.65
CA PRO A 101 20.01 -24.18 -28.96
C PRO A 101 20.33 -23.36 -27.71
N LYS A 102 21.62 -23.15 -27.44
CA LYS A 102 22.05 -22.20 -26.41
C LYS A 102 21.53 -20.83 -26.82
N VAL A 103 20.68 -20.25 -25.98
CA VAL A 103 20.19 -18.88 -26.18
C VAL A 103 21.40 -17.95 -26.12
N ASP A 104 21.60 -17.17 -27.17
CA ASP A 104 22.70 -16.21 -27.25
C ASP A 104 22.56 -15.20 -26.12
N GLN A 105 23.54 -15.17 -25.22
CA GLN A 105 23.60 -14.14 -24.19
C GLN A 105 24.08 -12.85 -24.85
N VAL A 106 23.16 -11.91 -25.05
CA VAL A 106 23.51 -10.55 -25.47
C VAL A 106 24.23 -9.88 -24.30
N ARG A 107 25.55 -9.74 -24.42
CA ARG A 107 26.36 -9.04 -23.44
C ARG A 107 26.05 -7.56 -23.52
N PHE A 108 25.46 -7.00 -22.46
CA PHE A 108 25.28 -5.56 -22.31
C PHE A 108 26.61 -4.93 -21.91
N PRO A 109 27.29 -4.17 -22.80
CA PRO A 109 28.46 -3.42 -22.38
C PRO A 109 28.03 -2.36 -21.37
N PRO A 110 28.89 -2.07 -20.37
CA PRO A 110 28.61 -0.99 -19.43
C PRO A 110 28.53 0.35 -20.18
N PRO A 111 27.64 1.26 -19.74
CA PRO A 111 27.53 2.58 -20.33
C PRO A 111 28.83 3.36 -20.13
N VAL A 112 29.32 3.97 -21.22
CA VAL A 112 30.49 4.85 -21.18
C VAL A 112 30.04 6.22 -20.71
N VAL A 113 30.56 6.68 -19.57
CA VAL A 113 30.31 8.03 -19.04
C VAL A 113 31.02 9.03 -19.94
N LYS A 114 30.24 9.90 -20.60
CA LYS A 114 30.78 11.04 -21.35
C LYS A 114 30.75 12.30 -20.47
N PRO A 115 31.69 13.24 -20.66
CA PRO A 115 31.63 14.55 -20.03
C PRO A 115 30.33 15.29 -20.42
N ASP A 116 29.78 16.07 -19.49
CA ASP A 116 28.48 16.73 -19.64
C ASP A 116 28.34 17.58 -20.91
N ASN A 117 29.45 18.16 -21.40
CA ASN A 117 29.49 18.97 -22.62
C ASN A 117 29.26 18.18 -23.93
N GLU A 118 29.30 16.85 -23.89
CA GLU A 118 29.11 15.98 -25.06
C GLU A 118 27.79 15.18 -25.01
N VAL A 119 26.95 15.43 -24.00
CA VAL A 119 25.65 14.80 -23.87
C VAL A 119 24.62 15.64 -24.62
N PRO A 120 23.99 15.12 -25.70
CA PRO A 120 22.90 15.83 -26.34
C PRO A 120 21.75 15.99 -25.33
N GLU A 121 21.38 17.22 -25.02
CA GLU A 121 20.15 17.52 -24.29
C GLU A 121 18.98 17.06 -25.16
N LYS A 122 18.52 15.82 -24.95
CA LYS A 122 17.27 15.35 -25.53
C LYS A 122 16.14 15.96 -24.72
N ASP A 123 15.39 16.85 -25.34
CA ASP A 123 14.11 17.30 -24.82
C ASP A 123 13.24 16.08 -24.45
N PRO A 124 12.57 16.10 -23.29
CA PRO A 124 11.70 15.00 -22.89
C PRO A 124 10.61 14.81 -23.94
N PRO A 125 10.28 13.55 -24.30
CA PRO A 125 9.27 13.29 -25.31
C PRO A 125 7.93 13.87 -24.85
N THR A 126 7.45 14.88 -25.55
CA THR A 126 6.10 15.40 -25.36
C THR A 126 5.11 14.36 -25.86
N VAL A 127 4.34 13.79 -24.93
CA VAL A 127 3.17 12.98 -25.26
C VAL A 127 2.16 13.89 -25.96
N LYS A 128 1.82 13.58 -27.22
CA LYS A 128 0.70 14.21 -27.92
C LYS A 128 -0.63 13.67 -27.40
#